data_AF-A0A9E6A6F7-F1
#
_entry.id   AF-A0A9E6A6F7-F1
#
_cell.length_a   1.000
_cell.length_b   1.000
_cell.length_c   1.000
_cell.angle_alpha   90.00
_cell.angle_beta   90.00
_cell.angle_gamma   90.00
#
_symmetry.space_group_name_H-M   'P 1'
#
loop_
_entity.id
_entity.type
_entity.pdbx_description
1 polymer ?
#
loop_
_entity_poly.entity_id
_entity_poly.type
_entity_poly.pdbx_seq_one_letter_code
_entity_poly.pdbx_strand_id
1 'polypeptide(L)'
;MKHSNSIFCQLLKFIPRHSFQKVVDRHKGDHRVRTLSCWDQLVVLLFSQLNSQTSLRGIETTFNSQKSKLYHLGASRISRSSLADANGNRPAAIFSETFYYLLGKVRSKLPKGDESQRKNMGHPYILLCKAFYIQTFSLFYPR
;
A
#
# COMPACT_ATOMS: atom_id res chain seq x y z
N MET A 1 10.23 2.09 -24.80
CA MET A 1 10.49 2.79 -23.53
C MET A 1 10.97 1.76 -22.51
N LYS A 2 12.19 1.91 -21.96
CA LYS A 2 12.79 0.93 -21.03
C LYS A 2 11.87 0.74 -19.81
N HIS A 3 11.49 -0.50 -19.51
CA HIS A 3 10.76 -0.86 -18.29
C HIS A 3 11.55 -0.40 -17.07
N SER A 4 11.17 0.72 -16.48
CA SER A 4 11.70 1.20 -15.21
C SER A 4 11.15 0.30 -14.09
N ASN A 5 11.88 -0.77 -13.78
CA ASN A 5 11.66 -1.60 -12.59
C ASN A 5 11.98 -0.77 -11.34
N SER A 6 11.09 0.15 -10.97
CA SER A 6 11.19 0.82 -9.68
C SER A 6 11.05 -0.21 -8.56
N ILE A 7 11.69 0.04 -7.41
CA ILE A 7 11.52 -0.77 -6.19
C ILE A 7 10.02 -0.87 -5.85
N PHE A 8 9.26 0.19 -6.10
CA PHE A 8 7.81 0.20 -5.94
C PHE A 8 7.08 -0.81 -6.86
N CYS A 9 7.46 -0.88 -8.14
CA CYS A 9 6.93 -1.89 -9.07
C CYS A 9 7.25 -3.31 -8.58
N GLN A 10 8.47 -3.54 -8.06
CA GLN A 10 8.86 -4.83 -7.52
C GLN A 10 8.08 -5.18 -6.25
N LEU A 11 7.84 -4.20 -5.38
CA LEU A 11 7.02 -4.38 -4.18
C LEU A 11 5.59 -4.77 -4.53
N LEU A 12 4.95 -4.08 -5.49
CA LEU A 12 3.60 -4.41 -5.92
C LEU A 12 3.49 -5.80 -6.56
N LYS A 13 4.55 -6.32 -7.19
CA LYS A 13 4.56 -7.70 -7.73
C LYS A 13 4.41 -8.76 -6.63
N PHE A 14 4.76 -8.46 -5.38
CA PHE A 14 4.54 -9.40 -4.26
C PHE A 14 3.09 -9.46 -3.81
N ILE A 15 2.23 -8.54 -4.27
CA ILE A 15 0.79 -8.51 -3.98
C ILE A 15 0.05 -8.94 -5.25
N PRO A 16 -0.34 -10.22 -5.37
CA PRO A 16 -1.11 -10.65 -6.52
C PRO A 16 -2.46 -9.94 -6.53
N ARG A 17 -2.74 -9.17 -7.58
CA ARG A 17 -3.99 -8.39 -7.71
C ARG A 17 -5.23 -9.23 -7.45
N HIS A 18 -5.28 -10.44 -8.01
CA HIS A 18 -6.41 -11.34 -7.84
C HIS A 18 -6.61 -11.77 -6.38
N SER A 19 -5.53 -12.04 -5.64
CA SER A 19 -5.62 -12.37 -4.21
C SER A 19 -6.10 -11.17 -3.40
N PHE A 20 -5.61 -9.97 -3.72
CA PHE A 20 -6.08 -8.74 -3.08
C PHE A 20 -7.56 -8.47 -3.39
N GLN A 21 -7.99 -8.63 -4.64
CA GLN A 21 -9.38 -8.43 -5.03
C GLN A 21 -10.32 -9.37 -4.25
N LYS A 22 -9.95 -10.64 -4.05
CA LYS A 22 -10.72 -11.56 -3.21
C LYS A 22 -10.89 -11.06 -1.78
N VAL A 23 -9.86 -10.44 -1.20
CA VAL A 23 -9.95 -9.81 0.12
C VAL A 23 -10.93 -8.64 0.07
N VAL A 24 -10.78 -7.74 -0.90
CA VAL A 24 -11.67 -6.58 -1.10
C VAL A 24 -13.13 -7.01 -1.24
N ASP A 25 -13.40 -8.04 -2.05
CA ASP A 25 -14.76 -8.51 -2.34
C ASP A 25 -15.43 -9.08 -1.08
N ARG A 26 -14.70 -9.86 -0.26
CA ARG A 26 -15.21 -10.40 1.02
C ARG A 26 -15.60 -9.30 2.00
N HIS A 27 -14.83 -8.21 2.02
CA HIS A 27 -15.09 -7.05 2.89
C HIS A 27 -15.96 -5.98 2.22
N LYS A 28 -16.40 -6.21 0.97
CA LYS A 28 -17.16 -5.24 0.16
C LYS A 28 -16.48 -3.86 0.08
N GLY A 29 -15.15 -3.82 0.07
CA GLY A 29 -14.36 -2.57 0.19
C GLY A 29 -14.52 -1.60 -0.99
N ASP A 30 -14.91 -2.11 -2.15
CA ASP A 30 -15.22 -1.33 -3.35
C ASP A 30 -16.73 -1.17 -3.62
N HIS A 31 -17.58 -1.48 -2.63
CA HIS A 31 -19.01 -1.25 -2.76
C HIS A 31 -19.33 0.23 -2.95
N ARG A 32 -20.03 0.56 -4.06
CA ARG A 32 -20.41 1.93 -4.45
C ARG A 32 -19.24 2.89 -4.73
N VAL A 33 -18.03 2.36 -4.93
CA VAL A 33 -16.86 3.17 -5.26
C VAL A 33 -16.89 3.60 -6.73
N ARG A 34 -16.59 4.88 -7.00
CA ARG A 34 -16.62 5.46 -8.36
C ARG A 34 -15.26 5.91 -8.89
N THR A 35 -14.36 6.37 -8.03
CA THR A 35 -13.16 7.11 -8.46
C THR A 35 -11.85 6.60 -7.89
N LEU A 36 -11.85 6.00 -6.69
CA LEU A 36 -10.65 5.53 -6.00
C LEU A 36 -10.88 4.11 -5.51
N SER A 37 -10.41 3.08 -6.22
CA SER A 37 -10.57 1.68 -5.80
C SER A 37 -9.74 1.34 -4.55
N CYS A 38 -10.01 0.19 -3.92
CA CYS A 38 -9.17 -0.35 -2.84
C CYS A 38 -7.74 -0.60 -3.34
N TRP A 39 -7.59 -0.96 -4.62
CA TRP A 39 -6.28 -1.10 -5.24
C TRP A 39 -5.55 0.25 -5.33
N ASP A 40 -6.24 1.30 -5.80
CA ASP A 40 -5.66 2.64 -5.88
C ASP A 40 -5.22 3.12 -4.49
N GLN A 41 -6.06 2.91 -3.47
CA GLN A 41 -5.72 3.27 -2.09
C GLN A 41 -4.51 2.48 -1.57
N LEU A 42 -4.40 1.18 -1.85
CA LEU A 42 -3.22 0.39 -1.49
C LEU A 42 -1.94 0.95 -2.13
N VAL A 43 -2.00 1.25 -3.43
CA VAL A 43 -0.85 1.81 -4.18
C VAL A 43 -0.45 3.16 -3.60
N VAL A 44 -1.41 4.03 -3.29
CA VAL A 44 -1.17 5.36 -2.69
C VAL A 44 -0.55 5.25 -1.30
N LEU A 45 -1.08 4.37 -0.45
CA LEU A 45 -0.55 4.14 0.89
C LEU A 45 0.87 3.57 0.83
N LEU A 46 1.15 2.64 -0.08
CA LEU A 46 2.51 2.13 -0.24
C LEU A 46 3.45 3.21 -0.80
N PHE A 47 2.97 4.03 -1.73
CA PHE A 47 3.73 5.11 -2.33
C PHE A 47 4.10 6.19 -1.32
N SER A 48 3.15 6.61 -0.48
CA SER A 48 3.38 7.65 0.53
C SER A 48 4.50 7.24 1.48
N GLN A 49 4.58 5.95 1.79
CA GLN A 49 5.54 5.38 2.75
C GLN A 49 6.96 5.37 2.19
N LEU A 50 7.10 5.00 0.93
CA LEU A 50 8.41 5.07 0.25
C LEU A 50 8.90 6.51 0.06
N ASN A 51 7.98 7.48 -0.04
CA ASN A 51 8.31 8.90 -0.20
C ASN A 51 8.25 9.69 1.12
N SER A 52 8.13 8.99 2.27
CA SER A 52 8.02 9.60 3.61
C SER A 52 6.98 10.73 3.70
N GLN A 53 5.88 10.62 2.96
CA GLN A 53 4.80 11.61 2.94
C GLN A 53 3.83 11.38 4.10
N THR A 54 3.65 12.39 4.94
CA THR A 54 2.79 12.32 6.14
C THR A 54 1.45 13.04 6.00
N SER A 55 1.32 13.98 5.05
CA SER A 55 0.09 14.75 4.84
C SER A 55 -0.68 14.30 3.60
N LEU A 56 -2.01 14.27 3.66
CA LEU A 56 -2.84 13.93 2.49
C LEU A 56 -2.59 14.85 1.29
N ARG A 57 -2.32 16.14 1.55
CA ARG A 57 -1.99 17.12 0.50
C ARG A 57 -0.65 16.81 -0.17
N GLY A 58 0.37 16.48 0.62
CA GLY A 58 1.68 16.05 0.12
C GLY A 58 1.59 14.76 -0.69
N ILE A 59 0.79 13.79 -0.21
CA ILE A 59 0.52 12.54 -0.92
C ILE A 59 -0.14 12.81 -2.27
N GLU A 60 -1.24 13.56 -2.31
CA GLU A 60 -1.94 13.89 -3.56
C GLU A 60 -1.02 14.58 -4.57
N THR A 61 -0.26 15.58 -4.12
CA THR A 61 0.64 16.37 -4.98
C THR A 61 1.74 15.50 -5.58
N THR A 62 2.44 14.73 -4.74
CA THR A 62 3.57 13.89 -5.17
C THR A 62 3.11 12.66 -5.96
N PHE A 63 1.95 12.09 -5.62
CA PHE A 63 1.39 10.95 -6.36
C PHE A 63 0.94 11.37 -7.76
N ASN A 64 0.18 12.47 -7.85
CA ASN A 64 -0.36 12.94 -9.13
C ASN A 64 0.74 13.51 -10.06
N SER A 65 1.85 14.02 -9.52
CA SER A 65 3.00 14.45 -10.33
C SER A 65 3.74 13.28 -10.99
N GLN A 66 3.61 12.07 -10.45
CA GLN A 66 4.22 10.84 -10.99
C GLN A 66 3.24 9.97 -11.81
N LYS A 67 2.10 10.53 -12.23
CA LYS A 67 1.03 9.79 -12.95
C LYS A 67 1.54 8.93 -14.10
N SER A 68 2.47 9.42 -14.92
CA SER A 68 3.00 8.68 -16.06
C SER A 68 3.70 7.38 -15.67
N LYS A 69 4.36 7.35 -14.50
CA LYS A 69 5.03 6.15 -13.96
C LYS A 69 4.04 5.19 -13.31
N LEU A 70 2.98 5.73 -12.71
CA LEU A 70 1.97 4.96 -11.95
C LEU A 70 0.86 4.39 -12.83
N TYR A 71 0.63 4.95 -14.02
CA TYR A 71 -0.38 4.45 -14.97
C TYR A 71 -0.15 2.98 -15.32
N HIS A 72 1.12 2.58 -15.54
CA HIS A 72 1.48 1.18 -15.82
C HIS A 72 1.31 0.24 -14.61
N LEU A 73 1.10 0.80 -13.42
CA LEU A 73 0.78 0.07 -12.20
C LEU A 73 -0.73 0.06 -11.92
N GLY A 74 -1.54 0.41 -12.92
CA GLY A 74 -3.00 0.38 -12.85
C GLY A 74 -3.55 1.22 -11.71
N ALA A 75 -2.92 2.36 -11.44
CA ALA A 75 -3.36 3.32 -10.44
C ALA A 75 -3.80 4.63 -11.11
N SER A 76 -4.93 5.15 -10.65
CA SER A 76 -5.56 6.36 -11.18
C SER A 76 -5.14 7.62 -10.42
N ARG A 77 -5.47 8.80 -10.96
CA ARG A 77 -5.32 10.05 -10.19
C ARG A 77 -6.16 9.99 -8.92
N ILE A 78 -5.66 10.60 -7.87
CA ILE A 78 -6.36 10.69 -6.59
C ILE A 78 -6.72 12.13 -6.28
N SER A 79 -7.81 12.32 -5.53
CA SER A 79 -8.09 13.58 -4.84
C SER A 79 -7.91 13.41 -3.34
N ARG A 80 -7.50 14.48 -2.66
CA ARG A 80 -7.38 14.50 -1.19
C ARG A 80 -8.68 14.10 -0.49
N SER A 81 -9.82 14.61 -0.96
CA SER A 81 -11.14 14.28 -0.40
C SER A 81 -11.47 12.80 -0.56
N SER A 82 -11.33 12.24 -1.77
CA SER A 82 -11.61 10.82 -2.02
C SER A 82 -10.70 9.92 -1.18
N LEU A 83 -9.42 10.32 -1.00
CA LEU A 83 -8.49 9.57 -0.16
C LEU A 83 -8.84 9.64 1.33
N ALA A 84 -9.27 10.80 1.82
CA ALA A 84 -9.76 10.95 3.20
C ALA A 84 -11.03 10.10 3.44
N ASP A 85 -12.00 10.17 2.52
CA ASP A 85 -13.24 9.40 2.59
C ASP A 85 -12.97 7.89 2.53
N ALA A 86 -12.08 7.45 1.65
CA ALA A 86 -11.69 6.05 1.55
C ALA A 86 -10.94 5.56 2.80
N ASN A 87 -10.17 6.42 3.47
CA ASN A 87 -9.57 6.09 4.75
C ASN A 87 -10.64 5.99 5.84
N GLY A 88 -11.56 6.95 5.96
CA GLY A 88 -12.56 6.89 7.05
C GLY A 88 -13.57 5.74 6.91
N ASN A 89 -13.93 5.36 5.69
CA ASN A 89 -15.09 4.48 5.45
C ASN A 89 -14.75 3.01 5.15
N ARG A 90 -13.52 2.69 4.78
CA ARG A 90 -13.18 1.31 4.38
C ARG A 90 -12.82 0.45 5.58
N PRO A 91 -13.11 -0.85 5.57
CA PRO A 91 -12.64 -1.73 6.63
C PRO A 91 -11.12 -1.84 6.62
N ALA A 92 -10.47 -1.47 7.74
CA ALA A 92 -9.03 -1.67 7.92
C ALA A 92 -8.60 -3.14 7.76
N ALA A 93 -9.54 -4.08 7.99
CA ALA A 93 -9.37 -5.52 7.83
C ALA A 93 -8.84 -5.95 6.45
N ILE A 94 -9.22 -5.23 5.38
CA ILE A 94 -8.76 -5.49 4.01
C ILE A 94 -7.23 -5.40 3.93
N PHE A 95 -6.70 -4.34 4.51
CA PHE A 95 -5.28 -4.07 4.44
C PHE A 95 -4.48 -4.88 5.45
N SER A 96 -5.02 -5.12 6.65
CA SER A 96 -4.37 -6.01 7.64
C SER A 96 -4.24 -7.44 7.11
N GLU A 97 -5.28 -7.97 6.45
CA GLU A 97 -5.22 -9.31 5.87
C GLU A 97 -4.17 -9.38 4.75
N THR A 98 -4.13 -8.37 3.88
CA THR A 98 -3.12 -8.24 2.83
C THR A 98 -1.70 -8.21 3.42
N PHE A 99 -1.52 -7.49 4.52
CA PHE A 99 -0.26 -7.42 5.25
C PHE A 99 0.15 -8.79 5.81
N TYR A 100 -0.74 -9.50 6.52
CA TYR A 100 -0.42 -10.81 7.07
C TYR A 100 -0.13 -11.85 5.98
N TYR A 101 -0.81 -11.77 4.85
CA TYR A 101 -0.51 -12.58 3.67
C TYR A 101 0.93 -12.34 3.18
N LEU A 102 1.34 -11.07 3.03
CA LEU A 102 2.71 -10.71 2.64
C LEU A 102 3.74 -11.17 3.66
N LEU A 103 3.47 -10.95 4.96
CA LEU A 103 4.34 -11.36 6.05
C LEU A 103 4.58 -12.87 6.03
N GLY A 104 3.53 -13.67 5.81
CA GLY A 104 3.65 -15.12 5.65
C GLY A 104 4.56 -15.52 4.48
N LYS A 105 4.39 -14.87 3.31
CA LYS A 105 5.25 -15.10 2.13
C LYS A 105 6.70 -14.75 2.41
N VAL A 106 6.97 -13.61 3.04
CA VAL A 106 8.34 -13.20 3.39
C VAL A 106 8.95 -14.19 4.39
N ARG A 107 8.25 -14.52 5.48
CA ARG A 107 8.73 -15.45 6.51
C ARG A 107 9.07 -16.84 5.94
N SER A 108 8.31 -17.32 4.95
CA SER A 108 8.60 -18.59 4.28
C SER A 108 9.91 -18.60 3.48
N LYS A 109 10.39 -17.42 3.05
CA LYS A 109 11.63 -17.25 2.28
C LYS A 109 12.84 -16.87 3.14
N LEU A 110 12.62 -16.52 4.40
CA LEU A 110 13.72 -16.24 5.33
C LEU A 110 14.41 -17.56 5.71
N PRO A 111 15.75 -17.61 5.75
CA PRO A 111 16.46 -18.77 6.25
C PRO A 111 15.98 -19.08 7.68
N LYS A 112 15.73 -20.36 7.96
CA LYS A 112 15.41 -20.87 9.30
C LYS A 112 16.69 -20.90 10.13
N GLY A 113 17.23 -19.75 10.48
CA GLY A 113 18.46 -19.64 11.25
C GLY A 113 18.93 -18.20 11.35
N ASP A 114 19.30 -17.79 12.55
CA ASP A 114 19.92 -16.52 12.93
C ASP A 114 19.07 -15.24 12.95
N GLU A 115 18.62 -14.92 14.16
CA GLU A 115 18.12 -13.61 14.59
C GLU A 115 19.07 -12.44 14.24
N SER A 116 20.37 -12.70 14.08
CA SER A 116 21.37 -11.72 13.67
C SER A 116 21.26 -11.31 12.19
N GLN A 117 20.74 -12.16 11.30
CA GLN A 117 20.47 -11.79 9.90
C GLN A 117 19.15 -11.01 9.74
N ARG A 118 18.17 -11.21 10.63
CA ARG A 118 16.93 -10.43 10.67
C ARG A 118 17.16 -8.94 10.93
N LYS A 119 18.21 -8.59 11.67
CA LYS A 119 18.59 -7.20 11.97
C LYS A 119 19.31 -6.50 10.80
N ASN A 120 19.94 -7.28 9.90
CA ASN A 120 20.76 -6.76 8.80
C ASN A 120 20.06 -6.75 7.43
N MET A 121 18.91 -7.43 7.29
CA MET A 121 18.15 -7.39 6.05
C MET A 121 17.35 -6.09 5.97
N GLY A 122 18.01 -5.07 5.41
CA GLY A 122 17.53 -3.70 5.35
C GLY A 122 16.13 -3.58 4.78
N HIS A 123 15.14 -3.49 5.67
CA HIS A 123 14.21 -2.36 5.74
C HIS A 123 13.24 -2.08 4.55
N PRO A 124 12.65 -3.04 3.81
CA PRO A 124 11.35 -2.80 3.16
C PRO A 124 10.21 -3.40 3.97
N TYR A 125 10.46 -4.48 4.72
CA TYR A 125 9.44 -5.20 5.47
C TYR A 125 9.11 -4.53 6.82
N ILE A 126 10.12 -4.00 7.52
CA ILE A 126 9.92 -3.15 8.71
C ILE A 126 9.33 -1.80 8.32
N LEU A 127 9.69 -1.28 7.14
CA LEU A 127 9.06 -0.10 6.54
C LEU A 127 7.59 -0.37 6.26
N LEU A 128 7.23 -1.50 5.63
CA LEU A 128 5.84 -1.95 5.46
C LEU A 128 5.10 -2.14 6.80
N CYS A 129 5.73 -2.73 7.81
CA CYS A 129 5.14 -2.91 9.15
C CYS A 129 4.92 -1.58 9.90
N LYS A 130 5.89 -0.66 9.87
CA LYS A 130 5.78 0.66 10.53
C LYS A 130 4.85 1.61 9.76
N ALA A 131 4.89 1.56 8.44
CA ALA A 131 4.03 2.29 7.51
C ALA A 131 2.54 2.03 7.72
N PHE A 132 2.18 0.74 7.77
CA PHE A 132 0.79 0.32 7.91
C PHE A 132 0.25 0.52 9.33
N TYR A 133 1.11 0.60 10.34
CA TYR A 133 0.66 0.77 11.72
C TYR A 133 0.56 2.25 12.14
N ILE A 134 1.49 3.10 11.70
CA ILE A 134 1.55 4.51 12.16
C ILE A 134 0.72 5.44 11.28
N GLN A 135 0.69 5.23 9.95
CA GLN A 135 -0.03 6.13 9.05
C GLN A 135 -1.54 5.82 9.00
N THR A 136 -1.91 4.55 9.11
CA THR A 136 -3.31 4.13 9.19
C THR A 136 -3.95 4.52 10.52
N PHE A 137 -3.18 4.89 11.55
CA PHE A 137 -3.78 5.48 12.76
C PHE A 137 -3.98 7.00 12.62
N SER A 138 -3.02 7.70 12.00
CA SER A 138 -3.05 9.17 11.85
C SER A 138 -3.94 9.67 10.69
N LEU A 139 -4.13 8.87 9.63
CA LEU A 139 -4.96 9.23 8.47
C LEU A 139 -6.39 8.68 8.50
N PHE A 140 -6.67 7.72 9.39
CA PHE A 140 -7.95 7.01 9.50
C PHE A 140 -8.74 7.47 10.73
N TYR A 141 -8.07 8.03 11.74
CA TYR A 141 -8.66 8.73 12.87
C TYR A 141 -8.02 10.12 13.01
N PRO A 142 -8.47 11.13 12.23
CA PRO A 142 -8.17 12.51 12.59
C PRO A 142 -8.82 12.78 13.96
N ARG A 143 -8.04 13.31 14.91
CA ARG A 143 -8.62 13.93 16.12
C ARG A 143 -9.54 15.08 15.75
#